data_AF-A0A951GCV3-F1
#
_entry.id   AF-A0A951GCV3-F1
#
_cell.length_a   1.000
_cell.length_b   1.000
_cell.length_c   1.000
_cell.angle_alpha   90.00
_cell.angle_beta   90.00
_cell.angle_gamma   90.00
#
_symmetry.space_group_name_H-M   'P 1'
#
loop_
_entity.id
_entity.type
_entity.pdbx_description
1 polymer ?
#
loop_
_entity_poly.entity_id
_entity_poly.type
_entity_poly.pdbx_seq_one_letter_code
_entity_poly.pdbx_strand_id
1 'polypeptide(L)'
;MVSPLFRRSEEKAARKAAAKQEIERLRALSVDDLAADVLLGLGPDGPTHGTSVWPQQLCQYLLRDYPGAGQMETLDLLAAVNRALDTLHDARLVSPISVQRTPVWRITPLGERTLAEGNVRERLRGS
;
A
#
# COMPACT_ATOMS: atom_id res chain seq x y z
N MET A 1 16.35 -31.22 -23.02
CA MET A 1 15.81 -29.96 -23.58
C MET A 1 14.47 -29.69 -22.92
N VAL A 2 14.34 -28.60 -22.17
CA VAL A 2 13.07 -28.22 -21.51
C VAL A 2 12.27 -27.35 -22.47
N SER A 3 11.06 -27.77 -22.83
CA SER A 3 10.25 -27.06 -23.84
C SER A 3 9.87 -25.64 -23.36
N PRO A 4 9.76 -24.65 -24.27
CA PRO A 4 9.49 -23.25 -23.93
C PRO A 4 8.25 -23.00 -23.07
N LEU A 5 7.27 -23.90 -23.13
CA LEU A 5 6.04 -23.86 -22.34
C LEU A 5 6.28 -24.12 -20.84
N PHE A 6 7.22 -25.00 -20.49
CA PHE A 6 7.54 -25.30 -19.09
C PHE A 6 8.31 -24.16 -18.42
N ARG A 7 9.24 -23.52 -19.15
CA ARG A 7 9.95 -22.32 -18.66
C ARG A 7 9.00 -21.17 -18.31
N ARG A 8 7.99 -20.92 -19.15
CA ARG A 8 6.95 -19.90 -18.87
C ARG A 8 6.13 -20.24 -17.63
N SER A 9 5.88 -21.53 -17.37
CA SER A 9 5.14 -21.97 -16.18
C SER A 9 5.95 -21.79 -14.90
N GLU A 10 7.24 -22.11 -14.93
CA GLU A 10 8.14 -21.93 -13.78
C GLU A 10 8.34 -20.44 -13.45
N GLU A 11 8.57 -19.61 -14.47
CA GLU A 11 8.69 -18.15 -14.32
C GLU A 11 7.42 -17.53 -13.73
N LYS A 12 6.24 -17.97 -14.21
CA LYS A 12 4.95 -17.53 -13.67
C LYS A 12 4.77 -17.98 -12.21
N ALA A 13 5.13 -19.21 -11.89
CA ALA A 13 5.06 -19.72 -10.52
C ALA A 13 5.99 -18.96 -9.58
N ALA A 14 7.22 -18.66 -10.01
CA ALA A 14 8.19 -17.88 -9.25
C ALA A 14 7.69 -16.45 -8.98
N ARG A 15 7.13 -15.76 -9.98
CA ARG A 15 6.52 -14.43 -9.80
C ARG A 15 5.36 -14.46 -8.81
N LYS A 16 4.50 -15.48 -8.89
CA LYS A 16 3.37 -15.64 -7.96
C LYS A 16 3.85 -15.91 -6.53
N ALA A 17 4.89 -16.73 -6.36
CA ALA A 17 5.48 -17.00 -5.05
C ALA A 17 6.09 -15.73 -4.43
N ALA A 18 6.82 -14.94 -5.22
CA ALA A 18 7.40 -13.67 -4.77
C ALA A 18 6.31 -12.67 -4.33
N ALA A 19 5.24 -12.52 -5.13
CA ALA A 19 4.12 -11.66 -4.78
C ALA A 19 3.43 -12.12 -3.48
N LYS A 20 3.23 -13.42 -3.32
CA LYS A 20 2.63 -13.99 -2.10
C LYS A 20 3.50 -13.71 -0.87
N GLN A 21 4.81 -13.91 -0.98
CA GLN A 21 5.76 -13.62 0.08
C GLN A 21 5.72 -12.15 0.48
N GLU A 22 5.65 -11.24 -0.49
CA GLU A 22 5.55 -9.81 -0.19
C GLU A 22 4.24 -9.45 0.51
N ILE A 23 3.12 -10.04 0.10
CA ILE A 23 1.84 -9.85 0.77
C ILE A 23 1.92 -10.33 2.23
N GLU A 24 2.51 -11.50 2.47
CA GLU A 24 2.71 -12.02 3.82
C GLU A 24 3.61 -11.08 4.65
N ARG A 25 4.69 -10.55 4.06
CA ARG A 25 5.56 -9.55 4.69
C ARG A 25 4.77 -8.29 5.08
N LEU A 26 4.04 -7.69 4.13
CA LEU A 26 3.25 -6.48 4.35
C LEU A 26 2.16 -6.68 5.41
N ARG A 27 1.53 -7.86 5.46
CA ARG A 27 0.54 -8.21 6.48
C ARG A 27 1.14 -8.44 7.87
N ALA A 28 2.40 -8.84 7.93
CA ALA A 28 3.12 -9.07 9.18
C ALA A 28 3.75 -7.78 9.75
N LEU A 29 3.78 -6.69 8.98
CA LEU A 29 4.22 -5.39 9.48
C LEU A 29 3.33 -4.90 10.62
N SER A 30 3.93 -4.10 11.50
CA SER A 30 3.15 -3.29 12.43
C SER A 30 2.25 -2.32 11.65
N VAL A 31 1.15 -1.89 12.25
CA VAL A 31 0.25 -0.93 11.61
C VAL A 31 0.98 0.38 11.29
N ASP A 32 1.88 0.83 12.16
CA ASP A 32 2.66 2.05 11.97
C ASP A 32 3.67 1.94 10.82
N ASP A 33 4.33 0.78 10.68
CA ASP A 33 5.27 0.54 9.59
C ASP A 33 4.53 0.47 8.25
N LEU A 34 3.39 -0.22 8.22
CA LEU A 34 2.54 -0.27 7.03
C LEU A 34 1.96 1.12 6.71
N ALA A 35 1.59 1.91 7.72
CA ALA A 35 1.11 3.27 7.55
C ALA A 35 2.15 4.19 6.91
N ALA A 36 3.43 4.05 7.28
CA ALA A 36 4.50 4.78 6.61
C ALA A 36 4.58 4.46 5.11
N ASP A 37 4.48 3.17 4.74
CA ASP A 37 4.49 2.74 3.34
C ASP A 37 3.23 3.18 2.58
N VAL A 38 2.06 3.17 3.25
CA VAL A 38 0.79 3.66 2.69
C VAL A 38 0.83 5.16 2.43
N LEU A 39 1.45 5.95 3.33
CA LEU A 39 1.54 7.40 3.16
C LEU A 39 2.41 7.78 1.94
N LEU A 40 3.46 7.02 1.63
CA LEU A 40 4.23 7.17 0.38
C LEU A 40 3.33 7.01 -0.85
N GLY A 41 2.42 6.03 -0.81
CA GLY A 41 1.42 5.82 -1.86
C GLY A 41 0.39 6.94 -1.98
N LEU A 42 0.23 7.80 -0.98
CA LEU A 42 -0.62 9.00 -1.05
C LEU A 42 0.19 10.26 -1.43
N GLY A 43 1.52 10.16 -1.49
CA GLY A 43 2.43 11.23 -1.84
C GLY A 43 2.58 11.46 -3.36
N PRO A 44 3.55 12.29 -3.77
CA PRO A 44 3.77 12.66 -5.17
C PRO A 44 4.16 11.46 -6.05
N ASP A 45 4.82 10.46 -5.49
CA ASP A 45 5.21 9.22 -6.18
C ASP A 45 4.11 8.14 -6.16
N GLY A 46 2.94 8.46 -5.60
CA GLY A 46 1.79 7.57 -5.52
C GLY A 46 1.05 7.38 -6.86
N PRO A 47 0.07 6.47 -6.93
CA PRO A 47 -0.63 6.12 -8.17
C PRO A 47 -1.48 7.26 -8.74
N THR A 48 -1.79 8.29 -7.96
CA THR A 48 -2.56 9.46 -8.40
C THR A 48 -1.85 10.79 -8.14
N HIS A 49 -0.52 10.76 -7.90
CA HIS A 49 0.34 11.93 -7.73
C HIS A 49 -0.21 12.94 -6.69
N GLY A 50 -0.59 12.46 -5.50
CA GLY A 50 -1.02 13.31 -4.38
C GLY A 50 -2.47 13.80 -4.42
N THR A 51 -3.31 13.34 -5.36
CA THR A 51 -4.71 13.79 -5.43
C THR A 51 -5.62 13.03 -4.45
N SER A 52 -6.22 11.95 -4.91
CA SER A 52 -7.10 11.09 -4.14
C SER A 52 -6.88 9.65 -4.56
N VAL A 53 -6.79 8.72 -3.61
CA VAL A 53 -6.45 7.33 -3.87
C VAL A 53 -7.46 6.40 -3.22
N TRP A 54 -7.87 5.39 -3.96
CA TRP A 54 -8.68 4.29 -3.44
C TRP A 54 -7.79 3.28 -2.69
N PRO A 55 -8.25 2.65 -1.59
CA PRO A 55 -7.46 1.63 -0.89
C PRO A 55 -6.94 0.50 -1.81
N GLN A 56 -7.71 0.11 -2.83
CA GLN A 56 -7.26 -0.88 -3.83
C GLN A 56 -6.06 -0.39 -4.65
N GLN A 57 -6.01 0.89 -5.01
CA GLN A 57 -4.88 1.47 -5.74
C GLN A 57 -3.63 1.53 -4.85
N LEU A 58 -3.79 1.74 -3.53
CA LEU A 58 -2.68 1.65 -2.59
C LEU A 58 -2.14 0.23 -2.48
N CYS A 59 -3.02 -0.77 -2.42
CA CYS A 59 -2.59 -2.18 -2.44
C CYS A 59 -1.80 -2.51 -3.72
N GLN A 60 -2.25 -2.01 -4.88
CA GLN A 60 -1.53 -2.16 -6.15
C GLN A 60 -0.18 -1.44 -6.14
N TYR A 61 -0.12 -0.23 -5.58
CA TYR A 61 1.11 0.54 -5.45
C TYR A 61 2.16 -0.17 -4.58
N LEU A 62 1.74 -0.77 -3.46
CA LEU A 62 2.62 -1.53 -2.57
C LEU A 62 3.18 -2.80 -3.23
N LEU A 63 2.45 -3.37 -4.20
CA LEU A 63 2.84 -4.58 -4.93
C LEU A 63 3.38 -4.29 -6.34
N ARG A 64 3.68 -3.04 -6.70
CA ARG A 64 4.02 -2.64 -8.07
C ARG A 64 5.25 -3.38 -8.64
N ASP A 65 6.20 -3.75 -7.78
CA ASP A 65 7.41 -4.46 -8.15
C ASP A 65 7.20 -5.99 -8.25
N TYR A 66 5.98 -6.46 -7.96
CA TYR A 66 5.61 -7.87 -7.90
C TYR A 66 4.49 -8.19 -8.92
N PRO A 67 4.82 -8.32 -10.22
CA PRO A 67 3.84 -8.52 -11.29
C PRO A 67 3.10 -9.88 -11.22
N GLY A 68 3.47 -10.75 -10.28
CA GLY A 68 2.74 -11.98 -9.98
C GLY A 68 1.53 -11.80 -9.07
N ALA A 69 1.31 -10.59 -8.52
CA ALA A 69 0.16 -10.27 -7.70
C ALA A 69 -1.12 -10.21 -8.55
N GLY A 70 -2.08 -11.08 -8.26
CA GLY A 70 -3.40 -11.03 -8.87
C GLY A 70 -4.35 -10.12 -8.08
N GLN A 71 -5.55 -9.92 -8.63
CA GLN A 71 -6.60 -9.12 -7.99
C GLN A 71 -7.04 -9.70 -6.64
N MET A 72 -7.16 -11.04 -6.52
CA MET A 72 -7.56 -11.66 -5.26
C MET A 72 -6.48 -11.51 -4.18
N GLU A 73 -5.22 -11.69 -4.56
CA GLU A 73 -4.08 -11.51 -3.67
C GLU A 73 -3.96 -10.05 -3.17
N THR A 74 -4.39 -9.08 -3.99
CA THR A 74 -4.47 -7.67 -3.60
C THR A 74 -5.57 -7.41 -2.55
N LEU A 75 -6.65 -8.19 -2.54
CA LEU A 75 -7.73 -8.05 -1.55
C LEU A 75 -7.29 -8.51 -0.15
N ASP A 76 -6.33 -9.44 -0.06
CA ASP A 76 -5.79 -9.90 1.23
C ASP A 76 -5.06 -8.78 1.99
N LEU A 77 -4.57 -7.74 1.30
CA LEU A 77 -3.96 -6.55 1.91
C LEU A 77 -4.97 -5.50 2.35
N LEU A 78 -6.17 -5.52 1.80
CA LEU A 78 -7.13 -4.42 1.93
C LEU A 78 -7.46 -4.10 3.39
N ALA A 79 -7.65 -5.12 4.23
CA ALA A 79 -7.92 -4.94 5.65
C ALA A 79 -6.74 -4.37 6.43
N ALA A 80 -5.50 -4.68 6.04
CA ALA A 80 -4.30 -4.10 6.64
C ALA A 80 -4.12 -2.64 6.21
N VAL A 81 -4.30 -2.35 4.93
CA VAL A 81 -4.23 -0.99 4.37
C VAL A 81 -5.30 -0.08 4.97
N ASN A 82 -6.54 -0.55 5.17
CA ASN A 82 -7.57 0.25 5.82
C ASN A 82 -7.19 0.61 7.27
N ARG A 83 -6.68 -0.35 8.06
CA ARG A 83 -6.20 -0.05 9.42
C ARG A 83 -5.06 0.96 9.43
N ALA A 84 -4.13 0.85 8.49
CA ALA A 84 -3.06 1.84 8.32
C ALA A 84 -3.61 3.23 7.96
N LEU A 85 -4.63 3.31 7.09
CA LEU A 85 -5.29 4.57 6.76
C LEU A 85 -6.02 5.19 7.95
N ASP A 86 -6.67 4.38 8.78
CA ASP A 86 -7.30 4.83 10.03
C ASP A 86 -6.26 5.40 10.99
N THR A 87 -5.12 4.71 11.19
CA THR A 87 -4.02 5.23 12.01
C THR A 87 -3.44 6.55 11.47
N LEU A 88 -3.25 6.66 10.15
CA LEU A 88 -2.82 7.92 9.53
C LEU A 88 -3.87 9.03 9.69
N HIS A 89 -5.15 8.66 9.70
CA HIS A 89 -6.27 9.60 9.85
C HIS A 89 -6.31 10.17 11.26
N ASP A 90 -6.18 9.32 12.27
CA ASP A 90 -6.12 9.72 13.68
C ASP A 90 -4.93 10.66 13.94
N ALA A 91 -3.79 10.39 13.29
CA ALA A 91 -2.61 11.27 13.29
C ALA A 91 -2.76 12.55 12.44
N ARG A 92 -3.91 12.74 11.77
CA ARG A 92 -4.26 13.85 10.86
C ARG A 92 -3.35 13.99 9.64
N LEU A 93 -2.71 12.91 9.21
CA LEU A 93 -1.83 12.87 8.05
C LEU A 93 -2.61 12.65 6.75
N VAL A 94 -3.79 12.03 6.84
CA VAL A 94 -4.68 11.77 5.71
C VAL A 94 -6.11 12.12 6.08
N SER A 95 -6.95 12.34 5.07
CA SER A 95 -8.39 12.54 5.27
C SER A 95 -9.22 11.83 4.19
N PRO A 96 -10.40 11.30 4.57
CA PRO A 96 -11.36 10.82 3.59
C PRO A 96 -12.05 12.00 2.90
N ILE A 97 -12.23 11.91 1.58
CA ILE A 97 -12.94 12.93 0.79
C ILE A 97 -14.47 12.71 0.85
N SER A 98 -14.91 11.46 1.02
CA SER A 98 -16.32 11.11 1.19
C SER A 98 -16.47 9.91 2.12
N VAL A 99 -17.45 9.98 3.00
CA VAL A 99 -17.82 8.91 3.96
C VAL A 99 -19.10 8.16 3.56
N GLN A 100 -19.78 8.59 2.48
CA GLN A 100 -21.06 8.02 2.04
C GLN A 100 -20.92 6.80 1.10
N ARG A 101 -19.70 6.51 0.63
CA ARG A 101 -19.31 5.36 -0.20
C ARG A 101 -17.97 4.81 0.31
N THR A 102 -17.39 3.81 -0.36
CA THR A 102 -16.00 3.41 -0.11
C THR A 102 -15.11 4.67 -0.11
N PRO A 103 -14.43 4.98 1.00
CA PRO A 103 -13.75 6.25 1.15
C PRO A 103 -12.55 6.34 0.19
N VAL A 104 -12.45 7.48 -0.48
CA VAL A 104 -11.25 7.88 -1.22
C VAL A 104 -10.42 8.76 -0.30
N TRP A 105 -9.14 8.50 -0.23
CA TRP A 105 -8.23 9.12 0.74
C TRP A 105 -7.34 10.14 0.05
N ARG A 106 -7.02 11.23 0.75
CA ARG A 106 -5.99 12.18 0.34
C ARG A 106 -4.98 12.40 1.45
N ILE A 107 -3.76 12.73 1.05
CA ILE A 107 -2.78 13.28 1.98
C ILE A 107 -3.20 14.70 2.40
N THR A 108 -2.95 15.06 3.66
CA THR A 108 -3.17 16.41 4.18
C THR A 108 -1.87 17.23 4.05
N PRO A 109 -1.92 18.57 4.16
CA PRO A 109 -0.70 19.39 4.21
C PRO A 109 0.24 19.04 5.37
N LEU A 110 -0.28 18.42 6.45
CA LEU A 110 0.56 17.88 7.52
C LEU A 110 1.21 16.56 7.09
N GLY A 111 0.46 15.69 6.44
CA GLY A 111 0.96 14.44 5.85
C GLY A 111 2.10 14.70 4.86
N GLU A 112 1.92 15.65 3.93
CA GLU A 112 2.94 16.00 2.94
C GLU A 112 4.26 16.46 3.59
N ARG A 113 4.17 17.34 4.59
CA ARG A 113 5.36 17.82 5.33
C ARG A 113 6.04 16.68 6.10
N THR A 114 5.25 15.89 6.83
CA THR A 114 5.75 14.73 7.58
C THR A 114 6.44 13.72 6.66
N LEU A 115 5.88 13.51 5.45
CA LEU A 115 6.46 12.65 4.43
C LEU A 115 7.78 13.22 3.89
N ALA A 116 7.81 14.51 3.57
CA ALA A 116 9.00 15.19 3.07
C ALA A 116 10.14 15.25 4.10
N GLU A 117 9.80 15.34 5.39
CA GLU A 117 10.74 15.32 6.51
C GLU A 117 11.22 13.91 6.86
N GLY A 118 10.56 12.86 6.35
CA GLY A 118 10.94 11.46 6.60
C GLY A 118 10.63 10.95 8.02
N ASN A 119 9.83 11.68 8.80
CA ASN A 119 9.59 11.42 10.23
C ASN A 119 8.22 10.78 10.54
N VAL A 120 7.59 10.17 9.53
CA VAL A 120 6.25 9.55 9.64
C VAL A 120 6.14 8.60 10.83
N ARG A 121 7.11 7.68 10.98
CA ARG A 121 7.11 6.68 12.07
C ARG A 121 7.21 7.32 13.46
N GLU A 122 8.01 8.38 13.61
CA GLU A 122 8.17 9.08 14.88
C GLU A 122 6.85 9.77 15.28
N ARG A 123 6.16 10.33 14.30
CA ARG A 123 4.88 11.00 14.49
C ARG A 123 3.77 10.04 14.89
N LEU A 124 3.73 8.84 14.29
CA LEU A 124 2.74 7.81 14.63
C LEU A 124 2.92 7.27 16.05
N ARG A 125 4.16 7.15 16.54
CA ARG A 125 4.44 6.69 17.91
C ARG A 125 4.05 7.69 19.01
N GLY A 126 3.89 8.97 18.66
CA GLY A 126 3.55 10.04 19.59
C GLY A 126 2.08 10.51 19.52
N SER A 127 1.25 9.82 18.74
CA SER A 127 -0.17 10.14 18.52
C SER A 127 -1.10 9.37 19.44
#